data_AF-A0A521Y982-F1
#
_entry.id   AF-A0A521Y982-F1
#
_cell.length_a   1.000
_cell.length_b   1.000
_cell.length_c   1.000
_cell.angle_alpha   90.00
_cell.angle_beta   90.00
_cell.angle_gamma   90.00
#
_symmetry.space_group_name_H-M   'P 1'
#
loop_
_entity.id
_entity.type
_entity.pdbx_description
1 polymer ?
#
loop_
_entity_poly.entity_id
_entity_poly.type
_entity_poly.pdbx_seq_one_letter_code
_entity_poly.pdbx_strand_id
1 'polypeptide(L)'
;MQLARLLLLVASLFGLIPSAQATDNREGCDSCRIQVNSLDQPVKLAGKWLFTRDDAPQNKDVGIDTRSWKLAKAPGPWKHIYDDKKNFTVGWYRGTFQFAPSLVGQEVVFMVNTYMGRMHVYVDGQEVYQRPNNINVERYYSIQPIPVRFKITRPEQVVAIRVDTQLMTGVYQLPFELHRYNEHDTSLALHQIWGGEVRAIVSYVVLFFGCFFLLVYSKTRYSMYLVAAAASILIFPFFAAPADYFLKVFQPETMLYLHYVGLSAIFMFYLFAQYFHKFTPRVNWVLGGAQTALALGIGAMVFHPNLNLFQHMRSVLFILSLVCGVLGTYQTFRGALNGKPGARIILGSLLVFLITGTNDVLLALGVINSMAVIFAGVATFVTAMLYVCCSSFANTFMENKRLAKDLKVMNDNLEDLVTERTEQLREKTQDIQSMLQNMPQGVLTITGDNTIHPEYSAYLETIFETGEIAGKNVMDLVFAGTDLGSDALSQVEAAAASCIGEDRMNFEFNGHLLVHELNRTMPDGRVKALALSWSPICDANDTVEKLMVCVRDVTELKRLEAEAGERKRELEVIGEILSVSQEKFHEFIDG
;
A
#
# COMPACT_ATOMS: atom_id res chain seq x y z
N MET A 1 -86.21 -46.55 -14.43
CA MET A 1 -85.25 -45.41 -14.46
C MET A 1 -85.20 -44.58 -13.18
N GLN A 2 -86.27 -44.48 -12.37
CA GLN A 2 -86.26 -43.65 -11.15
C GLN A 2 -85.58 -44.31 -9.92
N LEU A 3 -85.64 -45.63 -9.78
CA LEU A 3 -85.01 -46.33 -8.64
C LEU A 3 -83.47 -46.24 -8.62
N ALA A 4 -82.84 -46.31 -9.79
CA ALA A 4 -81.39 -46.21 -9.93
C ALA A 4 -80.85 -44.81 -9.58
N ARG A 5 -81.59 -43.74 -9.93
CA ARG A 5 -81.24 -42.37 -9.54
C ARG A 5 -81.44 -42.12 -8.04
N LEU A 6 -82.45 -42.75 -7.43
CA LEU A 6 -82.68 -42.67 -5.99
C LEU A 6 -81.57 -43.37 -5.20
N LEU A 7 -81.13 -44.55 -5.65
CA LEU A 7 -80.01 -45.30 -5.06
C LEU A 7 -78.67 -44.55 -5.18
N LEU A 8 -78.42 -43.86 -6.30
CA LEU A 8 -77.24 -43.01 -6.50
C LEU A 8 -77.24 -41.77 -5.58
N LEU A 9 -78.42 -41.17 -5.35
CA LEU A 9 -78.57 -40.03 -4.43
C LEU A 9 -78.38 -40.44 -2.97
N VAL A 10 -78.92 -41.60 -2.57
CA VAL A 10 -78.72 -42.15 -1.21
C VAL A 10 -77.26 -42.56 -0.99
N ALA A 11 -76.58 -43.11 -1.99
CA ALA A 11 -75.15 -43.41 -1.90
C ALA A 11 -74.26 -42.15 -1.77
N SER A 12 -74.66 -41.03 -2.40
CA SER A 12 -73.98 -39.73 -2.23
C SER A 12 -74.22 -39.08 -0.86
N LEU A 13 -75.38 -39.32 -0.24
CA LEU A 13 -75.73 -38.83 1.10
C LEU A 13 -75.04 -39.62 2.23
N PHE A 14 -74.67 -40.89 1.98
CA PHE A 14 -73.99 -41.75 2.95
C PHE A 14 -72.46 -41.85 2.75
N GLY A 15 -71.86 -41.06 1.86
CA GLY A 15 -70.39 -41.01 1.71
C GLY A 15 -69.75 -42.33 1.24
N LEU A 16 -70.52 -43.22 0.62
CA LEU A 16 -70.06 -44.56 0.19
C LEU A 16 -69.43 -44.58 -1.22
N ILE A 17 -69.17 -43.39 -1.81
CA ILE A 17 -68.30 -43.28 -2.98
C ILE A 17 -66.89 -43.03 -2.44
N PRO A 18 -65.95 -43.99 -2.56
CA PRO A 18 -64.55 -43.65 -2.36
C PRO A 18 -64.22 -42.58 -3.39
N SER A 19 -63.87 -41.38 -2.95
CA SER A 19 -63.24 -40.40 -3.82
C SER A 19 -61.94 -41.03 -4.28
N ALA A 20 -61.97 -41.70 -5.43
CA ALA A 20 -60.78 -42.16 -6.11
C ALA A 20 -59.95 -40.90 -6.40
N GLN A 21 -58.97 -40.67 -5.53
CA GLN A 21 -58.03 -39.57 -5.62
C GLN A 21 -57.28 -39.75 -6.93
N ALA A 22 -57.56 -38.91 -7.91
CA ALA A 22 -56.82 -38.93 -9.16
C ALA A 22 -55.42 -38.40 -8.87
N THR A 23 -54.47 -39.32 -8.63
CA THR A 23 -53.03 -38.99 -8.67
C THR A 23 -52.76 -38.32 -10.02
N ASP A 24 -52.21 -37.11 -9.98
CA ASP A 24 -51.97 -36.30 -11.18
C ASP A 24 -50.85 -36.93 -12.02
N ASN A 25 -51.16 -37.87 -12.91
CA ASN A 25 -50.17 -38.67 -13.63
C ASN A 25 -49.64 -37.98 -14.91
N ARG A 26 -49.53 -36.65 -14.92
CA ARG A 26 -49.02 -35.94 -16.11
C ARG A 26 -47.57 -36.33 -16.41
N GLU A 27 -47.27 -36.45 -17.70
CA GLU A 27 -45.95 -36.91 -18.15
C GLU A 27 -44.84 -35.94 -17.74
N GLY A 28 -43.72 -36.48 -17.24
CA GLY A 28 -42.56 -35.69 -16.80
C GLY A 28 -42.77 -34.91 -15.50
N CYS A 29 -43.78 -35.23 -14.68
CA CYS A 29 -43.94 -34.69 -13.34
C CYS A 29 -43.30 -35.61 -12.29
N ASP A 30 -42.10 -35.26 -11.85
CA ASP A 30 -41.36 -36.05 -10.85
C ASP A 30 -42.04 -35.98 -9.47
N SER A 31 -42.64 -34.84 -9.12
CA SER A 31 -43.29 -34.68 -7.81
C SER A 31 -44.68 -35.30 -7.71
N CYS A 32 -45.32 -35.62 -8.84
CA CYS A 32 -46.67 -36.17 -8.83
C CYS A 32 -46.74 -37.57 -8.24
N ARG A 33 -45.62 -38.30 -8.25
CA ARG A 33 -45.47 -39.62 -7.65
C ARG A 33 -44.02 -39.89 -7.24
N ILE A 34 -43.67 -39.52 -6.02
CA ILE A 34 -42.34 -39.77 -5.44
C ILE A 34 -42.39 -41.09 -4.67
N GLN A 35 -41.75 -42.14 -5.18
CA GLN A 35 -41.69 -43.43 -4.48
C GLN A 35 -40.55 -43.45 -3.45
N VAL A 36 -40.87 -43.78 -2.21
CA VAL A 36 -39.93 -43.88 -1.09
C VAL A 36 -39.96 -45.30 -0.55
N ASN A 37 -39.07 -46.14 -1.07
CA ASN A 37 -38.98 -47.56 -0.71
C ASN A 37 -38.10 -47.82 0.52
N SER A 38 -37.05 -47.01 0.72
CA SER A 38 -36.14 -47.04 1.87
C SER A 38 -35.64 -45.63 2.19
N LEU A 39 -35.19 -45.42 3.43
CA LEU A 39 -34.56 -44.20 3.92
C LEU A 39 -33.11 -44.45 4.39
N ASP A 40 -32.50 -45.57 4.01
CA ASP A 40 -31.10 -45.89 4.33
C ASP A 40 -30.12 -44.91 3.66
N GLN A 41 -30.55 -44.32 2.55
CA GLN A 41 -29.87 -43.23 1.84
C GLN A 41 -30.84 -42.07 1.63
N PRO A 42 -30.35 -40.82 1.59
CA PRO A 42 -31.16 -39.66 1.25
C PRO A 42 -31.90 -39.81 -0.09
N VAL A 43 -33.23 -39.62 -0.07
CA VAL A 43 -34.03 -39.58 -1.29
C VAL A 43 -33.86 -38.21 -1.94
N LYS A 44 -33.33 -38.16 -3.16
CA LYS A 44 -33.13 -36.92 -3.93
C LYS A 44 -34.48 -36.44 -4.48
N LEU A 45 -34.78 -35.17 -4.29
CA LEU A 45 -36.07 -34.58 -4.67
C LEU A 45 -35.95 -33.53 -5.79
N ALA A 46 -34.73 -33.35 -6.30
CA ALA A 46 -34.50 -32.45 -7.42
C ALA A 46 -35.18 -32.97 -8.69
N GLY A 47 -36.01 -32.15 -9.32
CA GLY A 47 -36.82 -32.56 -10.47
C GLY A 47 -37.88 -31.53 -10.84
N LYS A 48 -38.85 -31.95 -11.64
CA LYS A 48 -40.03 -31.16 -12.04
C LYS A 48 -41.16 -31.35 -11.03
N TRP A 49 -41.50 -30.27 -10.35
CA TRP A 49 -42.54 -30.21 -9.34
C TRP A 49 -43.82 -29.54 -9.86
N LEU A 50 -44.98 -30.01 -9.42
CA LEU A 50 -46.23 -29.27 -9.56
C LEU A 50 -46.08 -27.91 -8.89
N PHE A 51 -46.42 -26.86 -9.63
CA PHE A 51 -46.19 -25.49 -9.23
C PHE A 51 -47.34 -24.56 -9.60
N THR A 52 -47.71 -23.67 -8.68
CA THR A 52 -48.55 -22.52 -8.99
C THR A 52 -48.03 -21.24 -8.35
N ARG A 53 -48.18 -20.11 -9.05
CA ARG A 53 -47.94 -18.77 -8.49
C ARG A 53 -49.17 -18.19 -7.80
N ASP A 54 -50.35 -18.80 -7.99
CA ASP A 54 -51.60 -18.29 -7.45
C ASP A 54 -51.65 -18.59 -5.95
N ASP A 55 -51.54 -17.56 -5.13
CA ASP A 55 -51.46 -17.70 -3.67
C ASP A 55 -52.85 -17.88 -3.07
N ALA A 56 -53.28 -19.15 -2.96
CA ALA A 56 -54.57 -19.53 -2.39
C ALA A 56 -54.35 -20.43 -1.16
N PRO A 57 -54.97 -20.12 0.01
CA PRO A 57 -54.83 -20.95 1.22
C PRO A 57 -55.23 -22.42 1.02
N GLN A 58 -56.12 -22.71 0.07
CA GLN A 58 -56.58 -24.05 -0.29
C GLN A 58 -55.47 -24.88 -0.95
N ASN A 59 -54.38 -24.27 -1.43
CA ASN A 59 -53.28 -24.98 -2.08
C ASN A 59 -52.60 -26.05 -1.19
N LYS A 60 -52.75 -25.93 0.14
CA LYS A 60 -52.27 -26.92 1.10
C LYS A 60 -53.11 -28.20 1.17
N ASP A 61 -54.37 -28.16 0.72
CA ASP A 61 -55.32 -29.25 0.92
C ASP A 61 -55.03 -30.44 -0.03
N VAL A 62 -55.31 -31.67 0.41
CA VAL A 62 -54.95 -32.92 -0.30
C VAL A 62 -55.78 -33.19 -1.56
N GLY A 63 -57.02 -32.69 -1.61
CA GLY A 63 -58.00 -33.01 -2.66
C GLY A 63 -58.23 -31.94 -3.73
N ILE A 64 -57.34 -30.97 -3.87
CA ILE A 64 -57.52 -29.88 -4.85
C ILE A 64 -57.28 -30.33 -6.30
N ASP A 65 -57.93 -29.65 -7.24
CA ASP A 65 -57.66 -29.81 -8.67
C ASP A 65 -56.37 -29.09 -9.06
N THR A 66 -55.35 -29.86 -9.44
CA THR A 66 -54.03 -29.36 -9.85
C THR A 66 -53.86 -29.26 -11.36
N ARG A 67 -54.87 -29.55 -12.18
CA ARG A 67 -54.74 -29.57 -13.66
C ARG A 67 -54.23 -28.26 -14.25
N SER A 68 -54.58 -27.12 -13.66
CA SER A 68 -54.13 -25.80 -14.08
C SER A 68 -52.69 -25.47 -13.66
N TRP A 69 -52.12 -26.21 -12.70
CA TRP A 69 -50.76 -25.99 -12.20
C TRP A 69 -49.74 -26.31 -13.30
N LYS A 70 -48.57 -25.70 -13.21
CA LYS A 70 -47.46 -25.89 -14.15
C LYS A 70 -46.41 -26.83 -13.55
N LEU A 71 -45.42 -27.18 -14.35
CA LEU A 71 -44.24 -27.92 -13.88
C LEU A 71 -43.05 -26.97 -13.75
N ALA A 72 -42.49 -26.88 -12.56
CA ALA A 72 -41.32 -26.08 -12.25
C ALA A 72 -40.14 -26.98 -11.91
N LYS A 73 -38.96 -26.68 -12.45
CA LYS A 73 -37.73 -27.32 -11.98
C LYS A 73 -37.39 -26.81 -10.58
N ALA A 74 -37.19 -27.71 -9.63
CA ALA A 74 -36.77 -27.43 -8.26
C ALA A 74 -35.53 -28.28 -7.93
N PRO A 75 -34.39 -27.69 -7.50
CA PRO A 75 -34.13 -26.24 -7.41
C PRO A 75 -34.15 -25.53 -8.77
N GLY A 76 -34.56 -24.26 -8.80
CA GLY A 76 -34.59 -23.47 -10.04
C GLY A 76 -35.50 -22.24 -10.02
N PRO A 77 -35.26 -21.26 -10.93
CA PRO A 77 -36.02 -20.02 -11.01
C PRO A 77 -37.38 -20.21 -11.70
N TRP A 78 -38.31 -19.31 -11.40
CA TRP A 78 -39.70 -19.35 -11.89
C TRP A 78 -39.97 -18.50 -13.14
N LYS A 79 -38.98 -17.73 -13.58
CA LYS A 79 -39.13 -16.67 -14.60
C LYS A 79 -39.71 -17.15 -15.94
N HIS A 80 -39.55 -18.43 -16.27
CA HIS A 80 -39.95 -19.01 -17.55
C HIS A 80 -41.12 -20.01 -17.44
N ILE A 81 -41.79 -20.10 -16.29
CA ILE A 81 -42.88 -21.07 -16.09
C ILE A 81 -44.18 -20.60 -16.75
N TYR A 82 -44.43 -19.28 -16.78
CA TYR A 82 -45.64 -18.67 -17.31
C TYR A 82 -45.34 -17.77 -18.50
N ASP A 83 -46.21 -17.81 -19.51
CA ASP A 83 -46.03 -17.10 -20.77
C ASP A 83 -46.19 -15.57 -20.65
N ASP A 84 -46.87 -15.10 -19.59
CA ASP A 84 -47.13 -13.67 -19.36
C ASP A 84 -45.91 -12.90 -18.84
N LYS A 85 -44.82 -13.61 -18.50
CA LYS A 85 -43.52 -13.05 -18.04
C LYS A 85 -43.64 -12.08 -16.85
N LYS A 86 -44.74 -12.14 -16.09
CA LYS A 86 -44.92 -11.29 -14.90
C LYS A 86 -44.06 -11.81 -13.76
N ASN A 87 -43.39 -10.89 -13.07
CA ASN A 87 -42.68 -11.22 -11.84
C ASN A 87 -43.66 -11.31 -10.67
N PHE A 88 -43.45 -12.28 -9.80
CA PHE A 88 -44.24 -12.56 -8.59
C PHE A 88 -43.32 -13.10 -7.50
N THR A 89 -43.72 -12.98 -6.22
CA THR A 89 -42.89 -13.40 -5.09
C THR A 89 -43.30 -14.73 -4.48
N VAL A 90 -44.58 -15.11 -4.60
CA VAL A 90 -45.10 -16.34 -4.00
C VAL A 90 -45.16 -17.48 -5.01
N GLY A 91 -44.65 -18.64 -4.60
CA GLY A 91 -44.75 -19.89 -5.35
C GLY A 91 -45.13 -21.05 -4.44
N TRP A 92 -46.07 -21.86 -4.91
CA TRP A 92 -46.51 -23.08 -4.25
C TRP A 92 -45.96 -24.28 -5.02
N TYR A 93 -45.35 -25.21 -4.30
CA TYR A 93 -44.93 -26.52 -4.80
C TYR A 93 -45.78 -27.62 -4.17
N ARG A 94 -46.05 -28.68 -4.93
CA ARG A 94 -46.78 -29.84 -4.43
C ARG A 94 -46.10 -31.14 -4.86
N GLY A 95 -45.97 -32.08 -3.94
CA GLY A 95 -45.48 -33.43 -4.21
C GLY A 95 -46.29 -34.49 -3.48
N THR A 96 -46.53 -35.62 -4.14
CA THR A 96 -47.21 -36.78 -3.57
C THR A 96 -46.18 -37.87 -3.31
N PHE A 97 -46.00 -38.22 -2.04
CA PHE A 97 -45.03 -39.20 -1.58
C PHE A 97 -45.73 -40.54 -1.33
N GLN A 98 -45.21 -41.59 -1.94
CA GLN A 98 -45.65 -42.97 -1.76
C GLN A 98 -44.59 -43.72 -0.96
N PHE A 99 -44.84 -43.85 0.34
CA PHE A 99 -44.00 -44.55 1.29
C PHE A 99 -44.29 -46.05 1.30
N ALA A 100 -43.23 -46.86 1.36
CA ALA A 100 -43.37 -48.27 1.67
C ALA A 100 -44.08 -48.45 3.03
N PRO A 101 -44.95 -49.47 3.18
CA PRO A 101 -45.69 -49.69 4.42
C PRO A 101 -44.81 -49.82 5.67
N SER A 102 -43.56 -50.30 5.51
CA SER A 102 -42.56 -50.42 6.59
C SER A 102 -42.05 -49.07 7.14
N LEU A 103 -42.26 -47.98 6.40
CA LEU A 103 -41.84 -46.63 6.79
C LEU A 103 -42.94 -45.88 7.55
N VAL A 104 -44.19 -46.36 7.48
CA VAL A 104 -45.30 -45.74 8.21
C VAL A 104 -45.05 -45.82 9.71
N GLY A 105 -45.16 -44.68 10.38
CA GLY A 105 -44.84 -44.51 11.80
C GLY A 105 -43.44 -43.97 12.07
N GLN A 106 -42.54 -43.94 11.07
CA GLN A 106 -41.20 -43.37 11.23
C GLN A 106 -41.23 -41.84 11.08
N GLU A 107 -40.25 -41.18 11.69
CA GLU A 107 -40.00 -39.76 11.49
C GLU A 107 -38.96 -39.53 10.42
N VAL A 108 -39.19 -38.47 9.64
CA VAL A 108 -38.35 -38.06 8.53
C VAL A 108 -37.98 -36.60 8.63
N VAL A 109 -36.88 -36.24 7.97
CA VAL A 109 -36.42 -34.86 7.83
C VAL A 109 -36.42 -34.51 6.35
N PHE A 110 -37.22 -33.52 6.00
CA PHE A 110 -37.29 -32.94 4.66
C PHE A 110 -36.38 -31.72 4.59
N MET A 111 -35.27 -31.88 3.88
CA MET A 111 -34.23 -30.88 3.69
C MET A 111 -34.58 -29.99 2.50
N VAL A 112 -34.87 -28.71 2.76
CA VAL A 112 -35.24 -27.74 1.72
C VAL A 112 -34.48 -26.42 1.90
N ASN A 113 -33.91 -25.90 0.81
CA ASN A 113 -33.15 -24.65 0.84
C ASN A 113 -33.90 -23.53 0.10
N THR A 114 -34.51 -22.62 0.85
CA THR A 114 -35.17 -21.42 0.33
C THR A 114 -34.35 -20.20 0.75
N TYR A 115 -33.55 -19.66 -0.18
CA TYR A 115 -32.57 -18.61 0.13
C TYR A 115 -33.26 -17.33 0.62
N MET A 116 -33.14 -17.06 1.92
CA MET A 116 -33.69 -15.97 2.74
C MET A 116 -35.22 -15.78 2.70
N GLY A 117 -35.93 -16.35 1.72
CA GLY A 117 -37.38 -16.20 1.55
C GLY A 117 -38.23 -16.84 2.64
N ARG A 118 -39.45 -16.37 2.83
CA ARG A 118 -40.35 -16.97 3.84
C ARG A 118 -40.85 -18.32 3.32
N MET A 119 -41.07 -19.27 4.21
CA MET A 119 -41.45 -20.62 3.82
C MET A 119 -42.44 -21.24 4.81
N HIS A 120 -43.43 -21.94 4.27
CA HIS A 120 -44.34 -22.80 5.02
C HIS A 120 -44.35 -24.18 4.37
N VAL A 121 -44.36 -25.23 5.19
CA VAL A 121 -44.47 -26.61 4.73
C VAL A 121 -45.69 -27.25 5.39
N TYR A 122 -46.51 -27.87 4.54
CA TYR A 122 -47.70 -28.57 4.93
C TYR A 122 -47.56 -30.04 4.53
N VAL A 123 -47.93 -30.92 5.45
CA VAL A 123 -48.09 -32.35 5.16
C VAL A 123 -49.55 -32.66 5.36
N ASP A 124 -50.19 -33.12 4.29
CA ASP A 124 -51.60 -33.47 4.27
C ASP A 124 -52.55 -32.34 4.70
N GLY A 125 -52.19 -31.09 4.39
CA GLY A 125 -52.94 -29.89 4.76
C GLY A 125 -52.63 -29.35 6.16
N GLN A 126 -51.93 -30.10 7.00
CA GLN A 126 -51.46 -29.63 8.31
C GLN A 126 -50.10 -28.93 8.17
N GLU A 127 -49.96 -27.75 8.77
CA GLU A 127 -48.68 -27.04 8.82
C GLU A 127 -47.72 -27.79 9.76
N VAL A 128 -46.58 -28.23 9.21
CA VAL A 128 -45.53 -28.93 9.98
C VAL A 128 -44.33 -28.03 10.24
N TYR A 129 -44.17 -26.96 9.46
CA TYR A 129 -43.10 -25.99 9.64
C TYR A 129 -43.48 -24.63 9.06
N GLN A 130 -43.15 -23.59 9.81
CA GLN A 130 -43.19 -22.21 9.37
C GLN A 130 -41.82 -21.58 9.66
N ARG A 131 -41.22 -20.91 8.68
CA ARG A 131 -39.98 -20.16 8.91
C ARG A 131 -40.27 -19.02 9.90
N PRO A 132 -39.47 -18.86 10.97
CA PRO A 132 -39.74 -17.88 12.03
C PRO A 132 -39.88 -16.46 11.47
N ASN A 133 -40.89 -15.74 11.96
CA ASN A 133 -41.18 -14.38 11.51
C ASN A 133 -40.60 -13.37 12.51
N ASN A 134 -39.32 -13.05 12.39
CA ASN A 134 -38.56 -12.18 13.31
C ASN A 134 -38.68 -12.61 14.79
N ILE A 135 -38.72 -13.92 15.07
CA ILE A 135 -38.80 -14.48 16.42
C ILE A 135 -37.39 -14.87 16.88
N ASN A 136 -36.98 -14.39 18.05
CA ASN A 136 -35.60 -14.56 18.54
C ASN A 136 -35.25 -15.97 19.02
N VAL A 137 -36.24 -16.84 19.25
CA VAL A 137 -36.08 -18.14 19.90
C VAL A 137 -35.64 -19.23 18.91
N GLU A 138 -36.12 -19.17 17.68
CA GLU A 138 -35.87 -20.20 16.67
C GLU A 138 -34.80 -19.77 15.67
N ARG A 139 -34.19 -20.76 15.01
CA ARG A 139 -33.20 -20.51 13.96
C ARG A 139 -33.91 -20.24 12.63
N TYR A 140 -33.49 -19.18 11.93
CA TYR A 140 -34.12 -18.77 10.68
C TYR A 140 -33.72 -19.65 9.47
N TYR A 141 -32.51 -20.22 9.49
CA TYR A 141 -31.93 -21.01 8.39
C TYR A 141 -31.94 -20.24 7.07
N SER A 142 -31.31 -19.07 7.09
CA SER A 142 -31.37 -18.10 6.00
C SER A 142 -30.89 -18.64 4.65
N ILE A 143 -29.77 -19.34 4.63
CA ILE A 143 -29.10 -19.82 3.41
C ILE A 143 -28.67 -21.28 3.52
N GLN A 144 -28.88 -21.87 4.70
CA GLN A 144 -28.67 -23.27 5.01
C GLN A 144 -29.95 -24.05 4.68
N PRO A 145 -29.85 -25.36 4.38
CA PRO A 145 -31.03 -26.19 4.21
C PRO A 145 -31.79 -26.34 5.54
N ILE A 146 -33.11 -26.23 5.47
CA ILE A 146 -34.03 -26.33 6.61
C ILE A 146 -34.35 -27.80 6.85
N PRO A 147 -34.13 -28.31 8.08
CA PRO A 147 -34.56 -29.66 8.47
C PRO A 147 -36.02 -29.67 8.91
N VAL A 148 -36.96 -29.86 7.98
CA VAL A 148 -38.39 -29.95 8.31
C VAL A 148 -38.72 -31.36 8.79
N ARG A 149 -39.04 -31.52 10.08
CA ARG A 149 -39.39 -32.82 10.67
C ARG A 149 -40.89 -33.10 10.56
N PHE A 150 -41.25 -34.30 10.16
CA PHE A 150 -42.62 -34.81 10.28
C PHE A 150 -42.65 -36.34 10.38
N LYS A 151 -43.80 -36.88 10.79
CA LYS A 151 -44.03 -38.33 10.91
C LYS A 151 -44.80 -38.85 9.71
N ILE A 152 -44.38 -40.00 9.19
CA ILE A 152 -45.12 -40.71 8.13
C ILE A 152 -46.36 -41.34 8.78
N THR A 153 -47.56 -40.86 8.47
CA THR A 153 -48.80 -41.36 9.08
C THR A 153 -49.56 -42.33 8.19
N ARG A 154 -49.33 -42.28 6.88
CA ARG A 154 -50.00 -43.11 5.88
C ARG A 154 -49.08 -43.41 4.69
N PRO A 155 -49.35 -44.48 3.91
CA PRO A 155 -48.53 -44.83 2.75
C PRO A 155 -48.49 -43.75 1.66
N GLU A 156 -49.54 -42.95 1.51
CA GLU A 156 -49.55 -41.83 0.57
C GLU A 156 -49.77 -40.51 1.30
N GLN A 157 -48.80 -39.60 1.25
CA GLN A 157 -48.92 -38.26 1.83
C GLN A 157 -48.62 -37.18 0.81
N VAL A 158 -49.31 -36.05 0.94
CA VAL A 158 -49.07 -34.89 0.09
C VAL A 158 -48.31 -33.83 0.86
N VAL A 159 -47.19 -33.39 0.29
CA VAL A 159 -46.40 -32.27 0.81
C VAL A 159 -46.64 -31.05 -0.06
N ALA A 160 -47.04 -29.94 0.56
CA ALA A 160 -47.16 -28.64 -0.09
C ALA A 160 -46.18 -27.64 0.54
N ILE A 161 -45.52 -26.84 -0.28
CA ILE A 161 -44.50 -25.87 0.14
C ILE A 161 -44.89 -24.52 -0.43
N ARG A 162 -45.14 -23.54 0.44
CA ARG A 162 -45.34 -22.15 0.06
C ARG A 162 -44.04 -21.39 0.29
N VAL A 163 -43.50 -20.77 -0.74
CA VAL A 163 -42.28 -19.94 -0.64
C VAL A 163 -42.59 -18.53 -1.11
N ASP A 164 -42.21 -17.53 -0.31
CA ASP A 164 -42.30 -16.11 -0.65
C ASP A 164 -40.90 -15.50 -0.72
N THR A 165 -40.47 -15.13 -1.93
CA THR A 165 -39.10 -14.70 -2.20
C THR A 165 -39.03 -13.68 -3.32
N GLN A 166 -38.23 -12.64 -3.10
CA GLN A 166 -37.94 -11.65 -4.13
C GLN A 166 -36.98 -12.17 -5.19
N LEU A 167 -36.33 -13.32 -4.98
CA LEU A 167 -35.38 -13.90 -5.94
C LEU A 167 -36.06 -14.55 -7.14
N MET A 168 -37.38 -14.79 -7.06
CA MET A 168 -38.14 -15.60 -8.02
C MET A 168 -37.59 -17.01 -8.19
N THR A 169 -37.02 -17.56 -7.13
CA THR A 169 -36.44 -18.90 -7.05
C THR A 169 -36.79 -19.45 -5.68
N GLY A 170 -37.76 -20.36 -5.62
CA GLY A 170 -38.26 -20.91 -4.36
C GLY A 170 -37.24 -21.83 -3.70
N VAL A 171 -37.21 -23.09 -4.16
CA VAL A 171 -36.12 -24.01 -3.83
C VAL A 171 -34.89 -23.53 -4.61
N TYR A 172 -33.90 -22.99 -3.90
CA TYR A 172 -32.79 -22.23 -4.49
C TYR A 172 -31.60 -23.10 -4.87
N GLN A 173 -31.22 -24.04 -4.01
CA GLN A 173 -29.99 -24.81 -4.16
C GLN A 173 -30.12 -26.18 -3.49
N LEU A 174 -29.11 -27.02 -3.71
CA LEU A 174 -28.97 -28.30 -3.01
C LEU A 174 -28.50 -28.08 -1.56
N PRO A 175 -28.75 -29.05 -0.64
CA PRO A 175 -29.55 -30.27 -0.84
C PRO A 175 -31.06 -29.99 -0.89
N PHE A 176 -31.78 -30.83 -1.65
CA PHE A 176 -33.23 -30.89 -1.65
C PHE A 176 -33.66 -32.37 -1.59
N GLU A 177 -33.87 -32.87 -0.38
CA GLU A 177 -33.80 -34.31 -0.06
C GLU A 177 -34.71 -34.71 1.10
N LEU A 178 -35.12 -35.98 1.15
CA LEU A 178 -35.80 -36.58 2.30
C LEU A 178 -34.89 -37.59 3.00
N HIS A 179 -34.69 -37.41 4.30
CA HIS A 179 -33.80 -38.21 5.14
C HIS A 179 -34.60 -38.93 6.23
N ARG A 180 -34.07 -40.03 6.75
CA ARG A 180 -34.54 -40.60 8.01
C ARG A 180 -34.20 -39.63 9.15
N TYR A 181 -35.10 -39.46 10.12
CA TYR A 181 -34.76 -38.70 11.31
C TYR A 181 -33.67 -39.41 12.12
N ASN A 182 -32.59 -38.67 12.41
CA ASN A 182 -31.52 -39.08 13.29
C ASN A 182 -31.13 -37.90 14.18
N GLU A 183 -31.21 -38.08 15.50
CA GLU A 183 -30.85 -37.06 16.49
C GLU A 183 -29.38 -36.62 16.38
N HIS A 184 -28.51 -37.49 15.87
CA HIS A 184 -27.07 -37.27 15.76
C HIS A 184 -26.60 -37.09 14.31
N ASP A 185 -27.46 -36.53 13.44
CA ASP A 185 -27.08 -36.26 12.05
C ASP A 185 -26.02 -35.14 11.95
N THR A 186 -24.76 -35.54 11.76
CA THR A 186 -23.62 -34.64 11.62
C THR A 186 -23.62 -33.90 10.28
N SER A 187 -24.35 -34.39 9.27
CA SER A 187 -24.43 -33.73 7.96
C SER A 187 -25.12 -32.37 8.08
N LEU A 188 -26.14 -32.27 8.94
CA LEU A 188 -26.84 -31.01 9.22
C LEU A 188 -25.89 -29.97 9.82
N ALA A 189 -25.03 -30.39 10.76
CA ALA A 189 -24.04 -29.51 11.38
C ALA A 189 -23.03 -28.98 10.34
N LEU A 190 -22.56 -29.82 9.42
CA LEU A 190 -21.66 -29.41 8.33
C LEU A 190 -22.31 -28.35 7.43
N HIS A 191 -23.58 -28.53 7.04
CA HIS A 191 -24.30 -27.55 6.24
C HIS A 191 -24.52 -26.22 6.98
N GLN A 192 -24.75 -26.29 8.31
CA GLN A 192 -24.88 -25.08 9.14
C GLN A 192 -23.57 -24.30 9.21
N ILE A 193 -22.45 -24.99 9.40
CA ILE A 193 -21.11 -24.37 9.44
C ILE A 193 -20.77 -23.77 8.08
N TRP A 194 -20.87 -24.56 7.01
CA TRP A 194 -20.49 -24.14 5.65
C TRP A 194 -21.34 -22.97 5.14
N GLY A 195 -22.67 -23.08 5.27
CA GLY A 195 -23.60 -22.08 4.76
C GLY A 195 -23.69 -20.86 5.67
N GLY A 196 -23.60 -21.01 6.98
CA GLY A 196 -23.84 -19.94 7.96
C GLY A 196 -22.61 -19.43 8.68
N GLU A 197 -22.11 -20.23 9.62
CA GLU A 197 -21.14 -19.77 10.62
C GLU A 197 -19.83 -19.28 10.00
N VAL A 198 -19.30 -20.03 9.01
CA VAL A 198 -18.08 -19.62 8.30
C VAL A 198 -18.26 -18.27 7.61
N ARG A 199 -19.44 -18.03 7.00
CA ARG A 199 -19.75 -16.77 6.34
C ARG A 199 -19.77 -15.60 7.34
N ALA A 200 -20.37 -15.81 8.51
CA ALA A 200 -20.41 -14.80 9.57
C ALA A 200 -19.01 -14.50 10.11
N ILE A 201 -18.19 -15.52 10.38
CA ILE A 201 -16.79 -15.34 10.82
C ILE A 201 -15.99 -14.54 9.79
N VAL A 202 -16.07 -14.93 8.51
CA VAL A 202 -15.41 -14.21 7.42
C VAL A 202 -15.86 -12.74 7.38
N SER A 203 -17.15 -12.45 7.58
CA SER A 203 -17.66 -11.07 7.57
C SER A 203 -16.93 -10.15 8.56
N TYR A 204 -16.74 -10.60 9.80
CA TYR A 204 -16.11 -9.80 10.84
C TYR A 204 -14.59 -9.69 10.66
N VAL A 205 -13.95 -10.78 10.22
CA VAL A 205 -12.52 -10.74 9.88
C VAL A 205 -12.26 -9.73 8.78
N VAL A 206 -13.07 -9.76 7.71
CA VAL A 206 -12.95 -8.83 6.59
C VAL A 206 -13.21 -7.39 7.04
N LEU A 207 -14.23 -7.14 7.87
CA LEU A 207 -14.50 -5.81 8.41
C LEU A 207 -13.34 -5.27 9.26
N PHE A 208 -12.81 -6.10 10.17
CA PHE A 208 -11.67 -5.75 11.01
C PHE A 208 -10.45 -5.34 10.16
N PHE A 209 -10.10 -6.17 9.17
CA PHE A 209 -8.99 -5.85 8.27
C PHE A 209 -9.26 -4.62 7.39
N GLY A 210 -10.52 -4.37 7.02
CA GLY A 210 -10.92 -3.15 6.35
C GLY A 210 -10.61 -1.91 7.17
N CYS A 211 -10.99 -1.91 8.46
CA CYS A 211 -10.65 -0.84 9.39
C CYS A 211 -9.13 -0.73 9.62
N PHE A 212 -8.43 -1.86 9.76
CA PHE A 212 -6.97 -1.88 9.88
C PHE A 212 -6.27 -1.23 8.68
N PHE A 213 -6.64 -1.58 7.45
CA PHE A 213 -6.04 -0.98 6.26
C PHE A 213 -6.40 0.49 6.08
N LEU A 214 -7.56 0.93 6.59
CA LEU A 214 -7.89 2.35 6.65
C LEU A 214 -6.94 3.12 7.58
N LEU A 215 -6.58 2.53 8.74
CA LEU A 215 -5.58 3.09 9.64
C LEU A 215 -4.19 3.11 8.99
N VAL A 216 -3.78 2.02 8.32
CA VAL A 216 -2.51 1.97 7.58
C VAL A 216 -2.48 3.03 6.48
N TYR A 217 -3.59 3.22 5.75
CA TYR A 217 -3.71 4.28 4.75
C TYR A 217 -3.58 5.68 5.37
N SER A 218 -4.16 5.92 6.54
CA SER A 218 -4.06 7.22 7.22
C SER A 218 -2.62 7.65 7.50
N LYS A 219 -1.72 6.68 7.71
CA LYS A 219 -0.29 6.90 7.97
C LYS A 219 0.56 6.89 6.71
N THR A 220 0.32 5.94 5.81
CA THR A 220 1.16 5.73 4.61
C THR A 220 0.74 6.56 3.40
N ARG A 221 -0.53 6.98 3.34
CA ARG A 221 -1.18 7.61 2.18
C ARG A 221 -1.06 6.83 0.87
N TYR A 222 -0.68 5.55 0.94
CA TYR A 222 -0.58 4.70 -0.24
C TYR A 222 -1.96 4.15 -0.62
N SER A 223 -2.44 4.55 -1.80
CA SER A 223 -3.83 4.32 -2.26
C SER A 223 -4.21 2.85 -2.38
N MET A 224 -3.25 1.93 -2.49
CA MET A 224 -3.52 0.48 -2.52
C MET A 224 -4.22 0.01 -1.25
N TYR A 225 -3.81 0.53 -0.08
CA TYR A 225 -4.43 0.21 1.20
C TYR A 225 -5.82 0.82 1.34
N LEU A 226 -6.07 2.00 0.75
CA LEU A 226 -7.41 2.57 0.70
C LEU A 226 -8.36 1.70 -0.13
N VAL A 227 -7.93 1.19 -1.28
CA VAL A 227 -8.74 0.29 -2.11
C VAL A 227 -8.99 -1.03 -1.38
N ALA A 228 -7.99 -1.61 -0.72
CA ALA A 228 -8.16 -2.83 0.08
C ALA A 228 -9.11 -2.62 1.28
N ALA A 229 -9.02 -1.47 1.94
CA ALA A 229 -9.92 -1.08 3.02
C ALA A 229 -11.36 -0.94 2.52
N ALA A 230 -11.56 -0.18 1.44
CA ALA A 230 -12.87 0.01 0.82
C ALA A 230 -13.47 -1.31 0.33
N ALA A 231 -12.67 -2.17 -0.33
CA ALA A 231 -13.10 -3.51 -0.75
C ALA A 231 -13.65 -4.32 0.43
N SER A 232 -12.94 -4.29 1.56
CA SER A 232 -13.26 -5.08 2.75
C SER A 232 -14.47 -4.52 3.52
N ILE A 233 -14.56 -3.19 3.67
CA ILE A 233 -15.70 -2.57 4.36
C ILE A 233 -16.97 -2.69 3.53
N LEU A 234 -16.89 -2.41 2.22
CA LEU A 234 -18.07 -2.41 1.35
C LEU A 234 -18.61 -3.82 1.06
N ILE A 235 -17.77 -4.87 1.07
CA ILE A 235 -18.22 -6.26 0.88
C ILE A 235 -18.84 -6.85 2.17
N PHE A 236 -18.72 -6.18 3.33
CA PHE A 236 -19.24 -6.68 4.60
C PHE A 236 -20.72 -7.09 4.53
N PRO A 237 -21.66 -6.28 3.99
CA PRO A 237 -23.07 -6.67 3.91
C PRO A 237 -23.32 -7.95 3.10
N PHE A 238 -22.49 -8.24 2.09
CA PHE A 238 -22.61 -9.47 1.31
C PHE A 238 -22.38 -10.72 2.19
N PHE A 239 -21.43 -10.67 3.12
CA PHE A 239 -21.21 -11.77 4.05
C PHE A 239 -22.18 -11.74 5.23
N ALA A 240 -22.40 -10.56 5.80
CA ALA A 240 -23.07 -10.37 7.08
C ALA A 240 -24.60 -10.45 6.99
N ALA A 241 -25.22 -9.82 5.99
CA ALA A 241 -26.68 -9.66 5.96
C ALA A 241 -27.47 -10.98 5.93
N PRO A 242 -26.98 -12.06 5.28
CA PRO A 242 -27.63 -13.36 5.37
C PRO A 242 -27.48 -14.06 6.74
N ALA A 243 -26.74 -13.53 7.70
CA ALA A 243 -26.55 -14.23 8.97
C ALA A 243 -27.85 -14.28 9.79
N ASP A 244 -28.14 -15.44 10.39
CA ASP A 244 -29.40 -15.69 11.10
C ASP A 244 -29.69 -14.67 12.20
N TYR A 245 -28.66 -14.15 12.89
CA TYR A 245 -28.84 -13.16 13.94
C TYR A 245 -29.34 -11.80 13.44
N PHE A 246 -29.01 -11.38 12.20
CA PHE A 246 -29.59 -10.17 11.62
C PHE A 246 -31.06 -10.37 11.27
N LEU A 247 -31.43 -11.56 10.79
CA LEU A 247 -32.80 -11.90 10.38
C LEU A 247 -33.76 -12.11 11.57
N LYS A 248 -33.20 -12.22 12.78
CA LYS A 248 -33.97 -12.13 14.03
C LYS A 248 -34.45 -10.70 14.31
N VAL A 249 -33.70 -9.69 13.86
CA VAL A 249 -33.96 -8.27 14.16
C VAL A 249 -34.57 -7.53 12.98
N PHE A 250 -34.13 -7.86 11.76
CA PHE A 250 -34.50 -7.18 10.53
C PHE A 250 -35.27 -8.09 9.58
N GLN A 251 -36.12 -7.49 8.76
CA GLN A 251 -36.88 -8.22 7.76
C GLN A 251 -35.95 -8.85 6.69
N PRO A 252 -36.28 -10.07 6.21
CA PRO A 252 -35.48 -10.77 5.21
C PRO A 252 -35.29 -10.01 3.91
N GLU A 253 -36.30 -9.27 3.48
CA GLU A 253 -36.28 -8.48 2.24
C GLU A 253 -35.23 -7.35 2.33
N THR A 254 -35.18 -6.64 3.46
CA THR A 254 -34.18 -5.59 3.72
C THR A 254 -32.76 -6.16 3.71
N MET A 255 -32.55 -7.28 4.41
CA MET A 255 -31.25 -7.94 4.46
C MET A 255 -30.83 -8.49 3.09
N LEU A 256 -31.79 -8.96 2.28
CA LEU A 256 -31.52 -9.41 0.93
C LEU A 256 -31.00 -8.26 0.05
N TYR A 257 -31.63 -7.09 0.10
CA TYR A 257 -31.14 -5.93 -0.66
C TYR A 257 -29.74 -5.51 -0.22
N LEU A 258 -29.48 -5.43 1.09
CA LEU A 258 -28.14 -5.11 1.61
C LEU A 258 -27.08 -6.14 1.20
N HIS A 259 -27.44 -7.43 1.16
CA HIS A 259 -26.56 -8.48 0.66
C HIS A 259 -26.08 -8.19 -0.78
N TYR A 260 -26.98 -7.78 -1.67
CA TYR A 260 -26.64 -7.43 -3.05
C TYR A 260 -25.92 -6.08 -3.18
N VAL A 261 -26.21 -5.10 -2.31
CA VAL A 261 -25.41 -3.85 -2.23
C VAL A 261 -23.96 -4.17 -1.90
N GLY A 262 -23.72 -5.08 -0.95
CA GLY A 262 -22.37 -5.52 -0.61
C GLY A 262 -21.65 -6.14 -1.80
N LEU A 263 -22.35 -6.90 -2.64
CA LEU A 263 -21.77 -7.56 -3.82
C LEU A 263 -21.20 -6.56 -4.84
N SER A 264 -21.70 -5.33 -4.89
CA SER A 264 -21.12 -4.26 -5.74
C SER A 264 -19.67 -3.92 -5.38
N ALA A 265 -19.19 -4.28 -4.19
CA ALA A 265 -17.81 -4.09 -3.77
C ALA A 265 -16.80 -4.91 -4.59
N ILE A 266 -17.23 -5.89 -5.38
CA ILE A 266 -16.39 -6.62 -6.35
C ILE A 266 -15.69 -5.66 -7.32
N PHE A 267 -16.26 -4.48 -7.58
CA PHE A 267 -15.58 -3.43 -8.35
C PHE A 267 -14.22 -3.04 -7.75
N MET A 268 -14.09 -3.03 -6.42
CA MET A 268 -12.83 -2.74 -5.74
C MET A 268 -11.77 -3.80 -6.02
N PHE A 269 -12.15 -5.04 -6.34
CA PHE A 269 -11.22 -6.11 -6.71
C PHE A 269 -10.56 -5.79 -8.05
N TYR A 270 -11.34 -5.27 -9.01
CA TYR A 270 -10.82 -4.78 -10.28
C TYR A 270 -9.90 -3.56 -10.10
N LEU A 271 -10.26 -2.60 -9.25
CA LEU A 271 -9.38 -1.47 -8.93
C LEU A 271 -8.06 -1.93 -8.29
N PHE A 272 -8.13 -2.90 -7.37
CA PHE A 272 -6.97 -3.49 -6.73
C PHE A 272 -6.06 -4.20 -7.74
N ALA A 273 -6.65 -4.93 -8.69
CA ALA A 273 -5.91 -5.63 -9.75
C ALA A 273 -5.06 -4.68 -10.64
N GLN A 274 -5.45 -3.40 -10.77
CA GLN A 274 -4.71 -2.42 -11.59
C GLN A 274 -3.32 -2.09 -11.06
N TYR A 275 -3.06 -2.23 -9.75
CA TYR A 275 -1.72 -2.03 -9.17
C TYR A 275 -0.68 -3.00 -9.76
N PHE A 276 -1.12 -4.15 -10.29
CA PHE A 276 -0.23 -5.15 -10.86
C PHE A 276 0.13 -4.90 -12.33
N HIS A 277 -0.58 -4.02 -13.05
CA HIS A 277 -0.26 -3.72 -14.44
C HIS A 277 -0.37 -2.23 -14.79
N LYS A 278 -1.57 -1.74 -15.10
CA LYS A 278 -1.79 -0.36 -15.59
C LYS A 278 -3.14 0.20 -15.11
N PHE A 279 -3.19 1.45 -14.68
CA PHE A 279 -4.46 2.10 -14.35
C PHE A 279 -5.26 2.51 -15.58
N THR A 280 -6.57 2.29 -15.54
CA THR A 280 -7.52 2.52 -16.64
C THR A 280 -8.63 3.49 -16.23
N PRO A 281 -8.33 4.79 -16.03
CA PRO A 281 -9.25 5.72 -15.37
C PRO A 281 -10.59 5.91 -16.09
N ARG A 282 -10.61 5.91 -17.42
CA ARG A 282 -11.87 6.01 -18.20
C ARG A 282 -12.79 4.82 -17.93
N VAL A 283 -12.22 3.61 -17.92
CA VAL A 283 -12.97 2.37 -17.63
C VAL A 283 -13.43 2.38 -16.17
N ASN A 284 -12.60 2.89 -15.25
CA ASN A 284 -12.94 2.99 -13.83
C ASN A 284 -14.16 3.89 -13.59
N TRP A 285 -14.24 5.04 -14.28
CA TRP A 285 -15.40 5.92 -14.17
C TRP A 285 -16.68 5.29 -14.72
N VAL A 286 -16.61 4.62 -15.87
CA VAL A 286 -17.77 3.97 -16.47
C VAL A 286 -18.27 2.80 -15.61
N LEU A 287 -17.37 1.86 -15.27
CA LEU A 287 -17.74 0.68 -14.47
C LEU A 287 -18.10 1.06 -13.03
N GLY A 288 -17.35 1.99 -12.43
CA GLY A 288 -17.59 2.47 -11.07
C GLY A 288 -18.89 3.26 -10.97
N GLY A 289 -19.18 4.13 -11.94
CA GLY A 289 -20.47 4.84 -12.02
C GLY A 289 -21.64 3.87 -12.17
N ALA A 290 -21.52 2.88 -13.06
CA ALA A 290 -22.54 1.85 -13.24
C ALA A 290 -22.75 1.01 -11.97
N GLN A 291 -21.68 0.55 -11.32
CA GLN A 291 -21.78 -0.21 -10.07
C GLN A 291 -22.35 0.60 -8.92
N THR A 292 -21.98 1.88 -8.83
CA THR A 292 -22.52 2.78 -7.80
C THR A 292 -24.01 3.04 -8.02
N ALA A 293 -24.43 3.28 -9.26
CA ALA A 293 -25.85 3.42 -9.60
C ALA A 293 -26.65 2.15 -9.26
N LEU A 294 -26.09 0.96 -9.54
CA LEU A 294 -26.70 -0.31 -9.18
C LEU A 294 -26.81 -0.47 -7.66
N ALA A 295 -25.73 -0.20 -6.92
CA ALA A 295 -25.69 -0.29 -5.46
C ALA A 295 -26.70 0.68 -4.83
N LEU A 296 -26.76 1.93 -5.29
CA LEU A 296 -27.72 2.92 -4.78
C LEU A 296 -29.16 2.56 -5.11
N GLY A 297 -29.45 2.09 -6.34
CA GLY A 297 -30.82 1.72 -6.70
C GLY A 297 -31.30 0.45 -6.00
N ILE A 298 -30.43 -0.56 -5.79
CA ILE A 298 -30.77 -1.72 -4.95
C ILE A 298 -30.90 -1.29 -3.48
N GLY A 299 -30.01 -0.42 -2.99
CA GLY A 299 -30.07 0.12 -1.63
C GLY A 299 -31.35 0.91 -1.35
N ALA A 300 -31.84 1.68 -2.32
CA ALA A 300 -33.11 2.41 -2.21
C ALA A 300 -34.32 1.48 -2.03
N MET A 301 -34.24 0.23 -2.50
CA MET A 301 -35.31 -0.76 -2.34
C MET A 301 -35.49 -1.23 -0.91
N VAL A 302 -34.53 -0.94 -0.01
CA VAL A 302 -34.73 -1.10 1.45
C VAL A 302 -35.92 -0.30 1.94
N PHE A 303 -36.15 0.89 1.38
CA PHE A 303 -37.27 1.77 1.75
C PHE A 303 -38.45 1.65 0.78
N HIS A 304 -38.16 1.44 -0.51
CA HIS A 304 -39.17 1.33 -1.57
C HIS A 304 -38.98 0.05 -2.40
N PRO A 305 -39.40 -1.13 -1.88
CA PRO A 305 -39.25 -2.40 -2.56
C PRO A 305 -39.91 -2.40 -3.95
N ASN A 306 -39.16 -2.84 -4.97
CA ASN A 306 -39.68 -3.00 -6.33
C ASN A 306 -39.11 -4.28 -6.96
N LEU A 307 -39.94 -5.33 -7.02
CA LEU A 307 -39.54 -6.63 -7.52
C LEU A 307 -39.04 -6.59 -8.97
N ASN A 308 -39.76 -5.89 -9.85
CA ASN A 308 -39.42 -5.82 -11.27
C ASN A 308 -38.07 -5.16 -11.48
N LEU A 309 -37.86 -4.02 -10.84
CA LEU A 309 -36.59 -3.30 -10.94
C LEU A 309 -35.45 -4.11 -10.32
N PHE A 310 -35.68 -4.72 -9.15
CA PHE A 310 -34.69 -5.57 -8.48
C PHE A 310 -34.22 -6.71 -9.37
N GLN A 311 -35.14 -7.43 -10.01
CA GLN A 311 -34.81 -8.56 -10.89
C GLN A 311 -33.91 -8.14 -12.06
N HIS A 312 -34.17 -7.00 -12.69
CA HIS A 312 -33.35 -6.49 -13.78
C HIS A 312 -31.98 -6.01 -13.27
N MET A 313 -31.96 -5.19 -12.21
CA MET A 313 -30.73 -4.65 -11.63
C MET A 313 -29.80 -5.76 -11.14
N ARG A 314 -30.35 -6.81 -10.50
CA ARG A 314 -29.60 -7.99 -10.04
C ARG A 314 -28.92 -8.72 -11.21
N SER A 315 -29.61 -8.93 -12.32
CA SER A 315 -29.01 -9.57 -13.51
C SER A 315 -27.87 -8.73 -14.09
N VAL A 316 -28.05 -7.40 -14.17
CA VAL A 316 -27.00 -6.48 -14.65
C VAL A 316 -25.79 -6.49 -13.69
N LEU A 317 -26.03 -6.49 -12.38
CA LEU A 317 -24.98 -6.57 -11.35
C LEU A 317 -24.12 -7.82 -11.52
N PHE A 318 -24.72 -8.99 -11.72
CA PHE A 318 -23.96 -10.23 -11.94
C PHE A 318 -23.07 -10.18 -13.18
N ILE A 319 -23.60 -9.69 -14.31
CA ILE A 319 -22.83 -9.55 -15.55
C ILE A 319 -21.67 -8.57 -15.34
N LEU A 320 -21.93 -7.42 -14.71
CA LEU A 320 -20.93 -6.38 -14.48
C LEU A 320 -19.82 -6.86 -13.52
N SER A 321 -20.18 -7.63 -12.50
CA SER A 321 -19.22 -8.26 -11.58
C SER A 321 -18.32 -9.29 -12.28
N LEU A 322 -18.87 -10.11 -13.19
CA LEU A 322 -18.06 -11.02 -14.01
C LEU A 322 -17.12 -10.26 -14.94
N VAL A 323 -17.59 -9.18 -15.59
CA VAL A 323 -16.75 -8.31 -16.43
C VAL A 323 -15.60 -7.72 -15.61
N CYS A 324 -15.87 -7.22 -14.40
CA CYS A 324 -14.82 -6.74 -13.49
C CYS A 324 -13.80 -7.85 -13.15
N GLY A 325 -14.27 -9.07 -12.89
CA GLY A 325 -13.41 -10.22 -12.63
C GLY A 325 -12.51 -10.60 -13.82
N VAL A 326 -13.04 -10.57 -15.05
CA VAL A 326 -12.28 -10.85 -16.28
C VAL A 326 -11.24 -9.77 -16.53
N LEU A 327 -11.61 -8.49 -16.43
CA LEU A 327 -10.68 -7.38 -16.57
C LEU A 327 -9.61 -7.41 -15.47
N GLY A 328 -9.99 -7.70 -14.23
CA GLY A 328 -9.05 -7.88 -13.13
C GLY A 328 -8.05 -9.00 -13.40
N THR A 329 -8.53 -10.13 -13.90
CA THR A 329 -7.70 -11.29 -14.28
C THR A 329 -6.66 -10.90 -15.33
N TYR A 330 -7.07 -10.18 -16.37
CA TYR A 330 -6.15 -9.68 -17.40
C TYR A 330 -5.03 -8.81 -16.79
N GLN A 331 -5.38 -7.88 -15.91
CA GLN A 331 -4.43 -6.98 -15.26
C GLN A 331 -3.40 -7.77 -14.43
N THR A 332 -3.87 -8.72 -13.62
CA THR A 332 -2.99 -9.54 -12.78
C THR A 332 -2.19 -10.56 -13.59
N PHE A 333 -2.73 -11.05 -14.71
CA PHE A 333 -2.01 -11.93 -15.63
C PHE A 333 -0.81 -11.20 -16.26
N ARG A 334 -1.03 -10.00 -16.80
CA ARG A 334 0.06 -9.14 -17.31
C ARG A 334 1.06 -8.80 -16.20
N GLY A 335 0.58 -8.52 -14.99
CA GLY A 335 1.44 -8.29 -13.83
C GLY A 335 2.29 -9.51 -13.45
N ALA A 336 1.73 -10.72 -13.53
CA ALA A 336 2.43 -11.97 -13.25
C ALA A 336 3.49 -12.29 -14.30
N LEU A 337 3.22 -12.03 -15.59
CA LEU A 337 4.20 -12.14 -16.67
C LEU A 337 5.37 -11.17 -16.47
N ASN A 338 5.09 -9.96 -15.98
CA ASN A 338 6.11 -8.94 -15.70
C ASN A 338 6.80 -9.14 -14.33
N GLY A 339 6.56 -10.26 -13.63
CA GLY A 339 7.23 -10.57 -12.37
C GLY A 339 6.85 -9.69 -11.18
N LYS A 340 5.71 -8.99 -11.21
CA LYS A 340 5.30 -8.14 -10.09
C LYS A 340 5.02 -8.97 -8.83
N PRO A 341 5.57 -8.60 -7.65
CA PRO A 341 5.31 -9.29 -6.38
C PRO A 341 3.82 -9.39 -6.08
N GLY A 342 3.35 -10.55 -5.61
CA GLY A 342 1.94 -10.78 -5.26
C GLY A 342 1.00 -11.02 -6.46
N ALA A 343 1.37 -10.68 -7.70
CA ALA A 343 0.48 -10.77 -8.86
C ALA A 343 -0.03 -12.20 -9.12
N ARG A 344 0.83 -13.21 -8.95
CA ARG A 344 0.45 -14.63 -9.13
C ARG A 344 -0.57 -15.10 -8.10
N ILE A 345 -0.45 -14.63 -6.86
CA ILE A 345 -1.38 -14.97 -5.76
C ILE A 345 -2.75 -14.37 -6.07
N ILE A 346 -2.79 -13.08 -6.44
CA ILE A 346 -4.04 -12.41 -6.80
C ILE A 346 -4.67 -13.04 -8.04
N LEU A 347 -3.87 -13.37 -9.07
CA LEU A 347 -4.35 -14.06 -10.27
C LEU A 347 -5.03 -15.40 -9.92
N GLY A 348 -4.38 -16.25 -9.12
CA GLY A 348 -4.97 -17.52 -8.69
C GLY A 348 -6.30 -17.32 -7.95
N SER A 349 -6.36 -16.33 -7.06
CA SER A 349 -7.59 -16.03 -6.32
C SER A 349 -8.72 -15.47 -7.21
N LEU A 350 -8.40 -14.67 -8.23
CA LEU A 350 -9.38 -14.16 -9.20
C LEU A 350 -9.94 -15.28 -10.09
N LEU A 351 -9.12 -16.27 -10.46
CA LEU A 351 -9.59 -17.44 -11.20
C LEU A 351 -10.59 -18.26 -10.37
N VAL A 352 -10.30 -18.49 -9.09
CA VAL A 352 -11.25 -19.15 -8.16
C VAL A 352 -12.53 -18.34 -8.04
N PHE A 353 -12.44 -17.01 -7.90
CA PHE A 353 -13.60 -16.11 -7.89
C PHE A 353 -14.43 -16.22 -9.19
N LEU A 354 -13.79 -16.26 -10.37
CA LEU A 354 -14.50 -16.39 -11.64
C LEU A 354 -15.20 -17.76 -11.78
N ILE A 355 -14.54 -18.84 -11.37
CA ILE A 355 -15.13 -20.20 -11.39
C ILE A 355 -16.37 -20.26 -10.49
N THR A 356 -16.23 -19.81 -9.24
CA THR A 356 -17.32 -19.82 -8.26
C THR A 356 -18.45 -18.84 -8.62
N GLY A 357 -18.11 -17.65 -9.13
CA GLY A 357 -19.09 -16.69 -9.64
C GLY A 357 -19.87 -17.22 -10.85
N THR A 358 -19.20 -17.93 -11.75
CA THR A 358 -19.85 -18.58 -12.90
C THR A 358 -20.79 -19.69 -12.46
N ASN A 359 -20.39 -20.53 -11.49
CA ASN A 359 -21.29 -21.53 -10.90
C ASN A 359 -22.59 -20.88 -10.38
N ASP A 360 -22.47 -19.81 -9.60
CA ASP A 360 -23.63 -19.17 -8.97
C ASP A 360 -24.52 -18.43 -9.99
N VAL A 361 -23.93 -17.88 -11.07
CA VAL A 361 -24.70 -17.33 -12.19
C VAL A 361 -25.48 -18.43 -12.92
N LEU A 362 -24.85 -19.58 -13.21
CA LEU A 362 -25.53 -20.71 -13.83
C LEU A 362 -26.62 -21.31 -12.93
N LEU A 363 -26.39 -21.33 -11.62
CA LEU A 363 -27.37 -21.72 -10.60
C LEU A 363 -28.57 -20.75 -10.61
N ALA A 364 -28.31 -19.44 -10.58
CA ALA A 364 -29.35 -18.41 -10.59
C ALA A 364 -30.19 -18.42 -11.89
N LEU A 365 -29.58 -18.81 -13.02
CA LEU A 365 -30.27 -19.03 -14.30
C LEU A 365 -31.02 -20.37 -14.37
N GLY A 366 -30.84 -21.27 -13.42
CA GLY A 366 -31.48 -22.60 -13.40
C GLY A 366 -30.87 -23.64 -14.34
N VAL A 367 -29.71 -23.34 -14.93
CA VAL A 367 -29.02 -24.23 -15.87
C VAL A 367 -28.48 -25.45 -15.13
N ILE A 368 -27.87 -25.24 -13.97
CA ILE A 368 -27.28 -26.30 -13.13
C ILE A 368 -27.99 -26.38 -11.77
N ASN A 369 -27.98 -27.56 -11.16
CA ASN A 369 -28.36 -27.77 -9.77
C ASN A 369 -27.07 -27.93 -8.96
N SER A 370 -26.74 -26.95 -8.12
CA SER A 370 -25.50 -26.89 -7.35
C SER A 370 -25.74 -26.20 -6.01
N MET A 371 -24.68 -25.96 -5.24
CA MET A 371 -24.68 -25.07 -4.07
C MET A 371 -24.08 -23.71 -4.44
N ALA A 372 -24.50 -22.65 -3.76
CA ALA A 372 -23.94 -21.31 -3.90
C ALA A 372 -22.53 -21.27 -3.27
N VAL A 373 -21.51 -21.03 -4.10
CA VAL A 373 -20.10 -21.07 -3.71
C VAL A 373 -19.37 -19.76 -3.98
N ILE A 374 -20.05 -18.72 -4.50
CA ILE A 374 -19.42 -17.41 -4.76
C ILE A 374 -18.82 -16.79 -3.49
N PHE A 375 -19.42 -17.04 -2.31
CA PHE A 375 -18.87 -16.55 -1.05
C PHE A 375 -17.47 -17.08 -0.77
N ALA A 376 -17.18 -18.34 -1.14
CA ALA A 376 -15.87 -18.94 -0.97
C ALA A 376 -14.84 -18.33 -1.94
N GLY A 377 -15.25 -18.02 -3.17
CA GLY A 377 -14.39 -17.31 -4.13
C GLY A 377 -14.06 -15.89 -3.70
N VAL A 378 -15.08 -15.14 -3.23
CA VAL A 378 -14.88 -13.79 -2.66
C VAL A 378 -13.99 -13.85 -1.43
N ALA A 379 -14.20 -14.81 -0.50
CA ALA A 379 -13.36 -14.98 0.68
C ALA A 379 -11.91 -15.33 0.33
N THR A 380 -11.71 -16.18 -0.69
CA THR A 380 -10.37 -16.53 -1.21
C THR A 380 -9.67 -15.31 -1.77
N PHE A 381 -10.36 -14.50 -2.59
CA PHE A 381 -9.81 -13.25 -3.12
C PHE A 381 -9.45 -12.27 -1.99
N VAL A 382 -10.36 -12.02 -1.07
CA VAL A 382 -10.11 -11.08 0.03
C VAL A 382 -8.92 -11.57 0.85
N THR A 383 -8.86 -12.85 1.25
CA THR A 383 -7.72 -13.41 1.98
C THR A 383 -6.40 -13.22 1.23
N ALA A 384 -6.36 -13.48 -0.07
CA ALA A 384 -5.20 -13.24 -0.92
C ALA A 384 -4.80 -11.76 -0.97
N MET A 385 -5.78 -10.86 -1.12
CA MET A 385 -5.59 -9.40 -1.10
C MET A 385 -5.02 -8.94 0.25
N LEU A 386 -5.58 -9.41 1.36
CA LEU A 386 -5.10 -9.09 2.71
C LEU A 386 -3.66 -9.56 2.90
N TYR A 387 -3.34 -10.80 2.50
CA TYR A 387 -1.99 -11.34 2.55
C TYR A 387 -0.99 -10.48 1.75
N VAL A 388 -1.33 -10.14 0.50
CA VAL A 388 -0.46 -9.31 -0.35
C VAL A 388 -0.28 -7.91 0.22
N CYS A 389 -1.34 -7.29 0.76
CA CYS A 389 -1.23 -5.98 1.42
C CYS A 389 -0.37 -6.05 2.69
N CYS A 390 -0.56 -7.06 3.54
CA CYS A 390 0.25 -7.25 4.75
C CYS A 390 1.72 -7.49 4.41
N SER A 391 2.01 -8.33 3.41
CA SER A 391 3.38 -8.58 2.95
C SER A 391 4.03 -7.34 2.36
N SER A 392 3.29 -6.57 1.54
CA SER A 392 3.78 -5.29 1.01
C SER A 392 4.10 -4.31 2.14
N PHE A 393 3.21 -4.18 3.12
CA PHE A 393 3.41 -3.32 4.27
C PHE A 393 4.64 -3.72 5.09
N ALA A 394 4.77 -5.02 5.40
CA ALA A 394 5.92 -5.54 6.14
C ALA A 394 7.25 -5.30 5.41
N ASN A 395 7.28 -5.53 4.10
CA ASN A 395 8.47 -5.31 3.28
C ASN A 395 8.86 -3.83 3.26
N THR A 396 7.90 -2.92 2.99
CA THR A 396 8.15 -1.47 3.01
C THR A 396 8.62 -1.00 4.39
N PHE A 397 8.05 -1.54 5.48
CA PHE A 397 8.48 -1.19 6.83
C PHE A 397 9.92 -1.64 7.12
N MET A 398 10.28 -2.87 6.73
CA MET A 398 11.63 -3.40 6.90
C MET A 398 12.65 -2.62 6.07
N GLU A 399 12.30 -2.25 4.84
CA GLU A 399 13.12 -1.42 3.97
C GLU A 399 13.33 -0.02 4.55
N ASN A 400 12.27 0.64 5.01
CA ASN A 400 12.38 1.94 5.69
C ASN A 400 13.26 1.87 6.95
N LYS A 401 13.15 0.80 7.75
CA LYS A 401 14.01 0.60 8.93
C LYS A 401 15.47 0.42 8.54
N ARG A 402 15.75 -0.31 7.45
CA ARG A 402 17.09 -0.47 6.91
C ARG A 402 17.65 0.86 6.42
N LEU A 403 16.90 1.60 5.61
CA LEU A 403 17.29 2.92 5.11
C LEU A 403 17.56 3.90 6.24
N ALA A 404 16.73 3.92 7.28
CA ALA A 404 16.96 4.77 8.45
C ALA A 404 18.25 4.40 9.21
N LYS A 405 18.56 3.10 9.31
CA LYS A 405 19.81 2.63 9.90
C LYS A 405 21.02 3.03 9.03
N ASP A 406 20.93 2.81 7.73
CA ASP A 406 22.01 3.12 6.78
C ASP A 406 22.28 4.63 6.74
N LEU A 407 21.23 5.46 6.80
CA LEU A 407 21.34 6.91 6.92
C LEU A 407 22.03 7.33 8.21
N LYS A 408 21.68 6.71 9.34
CA LYS A 408 22.35 6.98 10.62
C LYS A 408 23.84 6.65 10.54
N VAL A 409 24.20 5.45 10.04
CA VAL A 409 25.61 5.05 9.90
C VAL A 409 26.37 6.02 8.99
N MET A 410 25.76 6.45 7.88
CA MET A 410 26.37 7.43 6.99
C MET A 410 26.56 8.80 7.67
N ASN A 411 25.57 9.24 8.46
CA ASN A 411 25.67 10.49 9.21
C ASN A 411 26.76 10.43 10.29
N ASP A 412 26.80 9.37 11.08
CA ASP A 412 27.82 9.17 12.11
C ASP A 412 29.24 9.14 11.48
N ASN A 413 29.42 8.42 10.37
CA ASN A 413 30.70 8.40 9.64
C ASN A 413 31.09 9.77 9.07
N LEU A 414 30.11 10.57 8.61
CA LEU A 414 30.36 11.93 8.13
C LEU A 414 30.76 12.85 9.27
N GLU A 415 30.11 12.75 10.43
CA GLU A 415 30.46 13.50 11.63
C GLU A 415 31.88 13.15 12.11
N ASP A 416 32.25 11.87 12.10
CA ASP A 416 33.61 11.42 12.41
C ASP A 416 34.63 12.00 11.42
N LEU A 417 34.35 11.93 10.11
CA LEU A 417 35.24 12.47 9.08
C LEU A 417 35.40 13.99 9.18
N VAL A 418 34.30 14.72 9.44
CA VAL A 418 34.34 16.18 9.64
C VAL A 418 35.17 16.51 10.88
N THR A 419 34.99 15.77 11.97
CA THR A 419 35.77 15.96 13.21
C THR A 419 37.25 15.71 12.95
N GLU A 420 37.61 14.60 12.30
CA GLU A 420 39.00 14.27 11.94
C GLU A 420 39.63 15.36 11.07
N ARG A 421 38.92 15.83 10.04
CA ARG A 421 39.40 16.90 9.15
C ARG A 421 39.54 18.24 9.86
N THR A 422 38.63 18.55 10.77
CA THR A 422 38.68 19.79 11.56
C THR A 422 39.87 19.77 12.50
N GLU A 423 40.17 18.63 13.13
CA GLU A 423 41.35 18.50 14.00
C GLU A 423 42.65 18.54 13.19
N GLN A 424 42.74 17.84 12.05
CA GLN A 424 43.90 17.92 11.15
C GLN A 424 44.16 19.36 10.66
N LEU A 425 43.11 20.12 10.37
CA LEU A 425 43.22 21.53 10.01
C LEU A 425 43.74 22.35 11.20
N ARG A 426 43.19 22.14 12.40
CA ARG A 426 43.59 22.83 13.62
C ARG A 426 45.06 22.57 13.96
N GLU A 427 45.51 21.32 13.89
CA GLU A 427 46.91 20.94 14.07
C GLU A 427 47.81 21.64 13.06
N LYS A 428 47.49 21.58 11.77
CA LYS A 428 48.27 22.27 10.72
C LYS A 428 48.33 23.78 10.92
N THR A 429 47.21 24.42 11.26
CA THR A 429 47.17 25.86 11.54
C THR A 429 48.04 26.21 12.75
N GLN A 430 47.98 25.41 13.82
CA GLN A 430 48.78 25.60 15.02
C GLN A 430 50.29 25.40 14.76
N ASP A 431 50.66 24.40 13.96
CA ASP A 431 52.05 24.16 13.56
C ASP A 431 52.62 25.34 12.76
N ILE A 432 51.85 25.86 11.79
CA ILE A 432 52.25 27.04 11.00
C ILE A 432 52.46 28.25 11.91
N GLN A 433 51.53 28.54 12.82
CA GLN A 433 51.67 29.65 13.76
C GLN A 433 52.88 29.47 14.69
N SER A 434 53.11 28.26 15.20
CA SER A 434 54.24 27.95 16.07
C SER A 434 55.57 28.10 15.34
N MET A 435 55.65 27.68 14.07
CA MET A 435 56.83 27.88 13.22
C MET A 435 57.10 29.37 12.98
N LEU A 436 56.06 30.16 12.65
CA LEU A 436 56.19 31.61 12.45
C LEU A 436 56.63 32.35 13.72
N GLN A 437 56.11 31.96 14.90
CA GLN A 437 56.46 32.59 16.17
C GLN A 437 57.91 32.36 16.63
N ASN A 438 58.51 31.22 16.25
CA ASN A 438 59.85 30.83 16.70
C ASN A 438 60.94 31.01 15.65
N MET A 439 60.62 31.58 14.48
CA MET A 439 61.61 31.84 13.44
C MET A 439 62.47 33.06 13.79
N PRO A 440 63.82 32.99 13.76
CA PRO A 440 64.72 34.10 14.07
C PRO A 440 64.82 35.13 12.91
N GLN A 441 63.73 35.28 12.15
CA GLN A 441 63.59 36.19 11.02
C GLN A 441 62.21 36.81 11.07
N GLY A 442 62.13 38.07 10.71
CA GLY A 442 60.85 38.74 10.52
C GLY A 442 60.25 38.34 9.18
N VAL A 443 58.96 38.02 9.16
CA VAL A 443 58.20 37.71 7.94
C VAL A 443 56.91 38.49 8.03
N LEU A 444 56.67 39.36 7.05
CA LEU A 444 55.42 40.09 6.88
C LEU A 444 54.88 39.86 5.47
N THR A 445 53.61 40.14 5.29
CA THR A 445 52.96 40.10 3.98
C THR A 445 52.26 41.42 3.75
N ILE A 446 52.42 41.99 2.57
CA ILE A 446 51.84 43.28 2.14
C ILE A 446 50.59 42.99 1.32
N THR A 447 49.49 43.66 1.65
CA THR A 447 48.21 43.59 0.93
C THR A 447 48.07 44.73 -0.09
N GLY A 448 47.06 44.67 -0.96
CA GLY A 448 46.91 45.60 -2.09
C GLY A 448 46.73 47.09 -1.74
N ASP A 449 46.47 47.41 -0.47
CA ASP A 449 46.44 48.78 0.07
C ASP A 449 47.80 49.23 0.64
N ASN A 450 48.88 48.48 0.35
CA ASN A 450 50.23 48.71 0.85
C ASN A 450 50.35 48.62 2.38
N THR A 451 49.40 47.92 3.03
CA THR A 451 49.41 47.67 4.49
C THR A 451 49.90 46.26 4.81
N ILE A 452 50.30 46.05 6.07
CA ILE A 452 50.81 44.77 6.54
C ILE A 452 49.67 43.88 7.05
N HIS A 453 49.62 42.66 6.54
CA HIS A 453 48.67 41.63 6.96
C HIS A 453 48.78 41.33 8.46
N PRO A 454 47.65 41.05 9.17
CA PRO A 454 47.68 40.79 10.62
C PRO A 454 48.49 39.56 11.04
N GLU A 455 48.64 38.58 10.15
CA GLU A 455 49.51 37.41 10.38
C GLU A 455 50.95 37.74 9.96
N TYR A 456 51.82 37.93 10.94
CA TYR A 456 53.24 38.22 10.77
C TYR A 456 54.09 37.46 11.81
N SER A 457 55.39 37.31 11.56
CA SER A 457 56.33 36.68 12.52
C SER A 457 56.57 37.59 13.73
N ALA A 458 56.42 37.05 14.94
CA ALA A 458 56.64 37.78 16.19
C ALA A 458 58.04 38.42 16.28
N TYR A 459 59.04 37.86 15.59
CA TYR A 459 60.40 38.40 15.58
C TYR A 459 60.48 39.79 14.92
N LEU A 460 59.49 40.21 14.11
CA LEU A 460 59.41 41.57 13.58
C LEU A 460 59.29 42.62 14.68
N GLU A 461 58.63 42.31 15.80
CA GLU A 461 58.51 43.24 16.93
C GLU A 461 59.88 43.49 17.57
N THR A 462 60.75 42.48 17.57
CA THR A 462 62.15 42.61 18.02
C THR A 462 63.01 43.40 17.03
N ILE A 463 62.81 43.18 15.72
CA ILE A 463 63.57 43.90 14.68
C ILE A 463 63.21 45.39 14.71
N PHE A 464 61.92 45.72 14.65
CA PHE A 464 61.43 47.09 14.55
C PHE A 464 61.18 47.76 15.91
N GLU A 465 61.34 47.05 17.03
CA GLU A 465 61.18 47.54 18.40
C GLU A 465 59.78 48.16 18.65
N THR A 466 58.75 47.58 18.03
CA THR A 466 57.36 48.01 18.17
C THR A 466 56.40 46.83 18.08
N GLY A 467 55.36 46.81 18.92
CA GLY A 467 54.26 45.83 18.84
C GLY A 467 53.14 46.25 17.87
N GLU A 468 53.24 47.43 17.27
CA GLU A 468 52.26 47.95 16.33
C GLU A 468 52.73 47.68 14.90
N ILE A 469 52.53 46.45 14.42
CA ILE A 469 52.96 45.99 13.08
C ILE A 469 51.77 45.88 12.13
N ALA A 470 50.75 45.10 12.52
CA ALA A 470 49.58 44.82 11.70
C ALA A 470 48.82 46.10 11.29
N GLY A 471 48.41 46.17 10.02
CA GLY A 471 47.65 47.27 9.46
C GLY A 471 48.43 48.57 9.24
N LYS A 472 49.71 48.64 9.61
CA LYS A 472 50.57 49.78 9.24
C LYS A 472 50.94 49.72 7.77
N ASN A 473 51.13 50.90 7.18
CA ASN A 473 51.69 51.02 5.85
C ASN A 473 53.14 50.52 5.85
N VAL A 474 53.53 49.74 4.84
CA VAL A 474 54.88 49.15 4.76
C VAL A 474 55.98 50.21 4.65
N MET A 475 55.71 51.34 3.99
CA MET A 475 56.68 52.42 3.84
C MET A 475 56.98 53.07 5.20
N ASP A 476 55.94 53.29 6.01
CA ASP A 476 56.08 53.82 7.37
C ASP A 476 56.76 52.82 8.30
N LEU A 477 56.36 51.54 8.23
CA LEU A 477 56.91 50.55 9.15
C LEU A 477 58.34 50.19 8.80
N VAL A 478 58.69 49.89 7.54
CA VAL A 478 59.97 49.30 7.14
C VAL A 478 61.01 50.34 6.75
N PHE A 479 60.58 51.43 6.10
CA PHE A 479 61.48 52.38 5.45
C PHE A 479 61.63 53.73 6.15
N ALA A 480 60.82 54.02 7.17
CA ALA A 480 60.99 55.23 7.99
C ALA A 480 62.33 55.22 8.76
N GLY A 481 63.05 56.35 8.71
CA GLY A 481 64.34 56.51 9.40
C GLY A 481 65.50 55.76 8.75
N THR A 482 65.40 55.45 7.45
CA THR A 482 66.47 54.79 6.69
C THR A 482 67.43 55.78 6.03
N ASP A 483 68.60 55.28 5.60
CA ASP A 483 69.61 56.03 4.85
C ASP A 483 69.31 56.14 3.33
N LEU A 484 68.13 55.67 2.90
CA LEU A 484 67.70 55.69 1.51
C LEU A 484 67.23 57.09 1.09
N GLY A 485 67.60 57.50 -0.12
CA GLY A 485 67.14 58.76 -0.71
C GLY A 485 65.67 58.73 -1.16
N SER A 486 65.07 59.90 -1.36
CA SER A 486 63.67 60.05 -1.81
C SER A 486 63.35 59.28 -3.09
N ASP A 487 64.31 59.22 -4.01
CA ASP A 487 64.14 58.55 -5.30
C ASP A 487 64.05 57.03 -5.13
N ALA A 488 64.90 56.44 -4.26
CA ALA A 488 64.90 55.02 -3.96
C ALA A 488 63.61 54.60 -3.24
N LEU A 489 63.13 55.41 -2.29
CA LEU A 489 61.87 55.16 -1.59
C LEU A 489 60.66 55.19 -2.53
N SER A 490 60.60 56.19 -3.41
CA SER A 490 59.52 56.30 -4.42
C SER A 490 59.54 55.13 -5.40
N GLN A 491 60.73 54.64 -5.77
CA GLN A 491 60.91 53.50 -6.66
C GLN A 491 60.45 52.19 -6.02
N VAL A 492 60.77 51.95 -4.74
CA VAL A 492 60.29 50.78 -4.00
C VAL A 492 58.78 50.77 -3.86
N GLU A 493 58.18 51.91 -3.49
CA GLU A 493 56.74 52.03 -3.33
C GLU A 493 56.00 51.75 -4.65
N ALA A 494 56.46 52.36 -5.74
CA ALA A 494 55.89 52.14 -7.06
C ALA A 494 56.07 50.69 -7.54
N ALA A 495 57.25 50.09 -7.33
CA ALA A 495 57.53 48.70 -7.70
C ALA A 495 56.67 47.72 -6.89
N ALA A 496 56.52 47.92 -5.58
CA ALA A 496 55.67 47.07 -4.74
C ALA A 496 54.19 47.20 -5.15
N ALA A 497 53.71 48.42 -5.36
CA ALA A 497 52.32 48.67 -5.77
C ALA A 497 52.00 48.12 -7.18
N SER A 498 52.95 48.18 -8.11
CA SER A 498 52.74 47.65 -9.47
C SER A 498 52.75 46.11 -9.53
N CYS A 499 53.29 45.43 -8.52
CA CYS A 499 53.33 43.97 -8.50
C CYS A 499 52.03 43.34 -8.05
N ILE A 500 51.31 43.95 -7.08
CA ILE A 500 50.09 43.35 -6.50
C ILE A 500 48.91 43.52 -7.46
N GLY A 501 48.18 42.44 -7.71
CA GLY A 501 47.04 42.39 -8.63
C GLY A 501 47.42 42.15 -10.09
N GLU A 502 48.71 42.01 -10.39
CA GLU A 502 49.24 41.76 -11.73
C GLU A 502 49.84 40.35 -11.84
N ASP A 503 50.15 39.93 -13.06
CA ASP A 503 50.82 38.65 -13.32
C ASP A 503 52.20 38.57 -12.64
N ARG A 504 52.58 37.38 -12.15
CA ARG A 504 53.88 37.08 -11.55
C ARG A 504 55.06 37.63 -12.35
N MET A 505 54.97 37.61 -13.68
CA MET A 505 56.01 38.14 -14.57
C MET A 505 56.31 39.63 -14.27
N ASN A 506 55.33 40.40 -13.81
CA ASN A 506 55.52 41.80 -13.43
C ASN A 506 56.43 41.95 -12.19
N PHE A 507 56.34 41.04 -11.22
CA PHE A 507 57.28 40.98 -10.10
C PHE A 507 58.68 40.60 -10.58
N GLU A 508 58.80 39.64 -11.49
CA GLU A 508 60.12 39.22 -12.01
C GLU A 508 60.82 40.36 -12.77
N PHE A 509 60.05 41.20 -13.48
CA PHE A 509 60.59 42.39 -14.14
C PHE A 509 60.95 43.51 -13.18
N ASN A 510 60.13 43.79 -12.16
CA ASN A 510 60.35 44.93 -11.26
C ASN A 510 61.13 44.59 -9.98
N GLY A 511 61.37 43.31 -9.69
CA GLY A 511 61.99 42.87 -8.44
C GLY A 511 63.37 43.50 -8.18
N HIS A 512 64.12 43.80 -9.25
CA HIS A 512 65.42 44.48 -9.16
C HIS A 512 65.32 45.94 -8.66
N LEU A 513 64.13 46.53 -8.64
CA LEU A 513 63.84 47.86 -8.11
C LEU A 513 63.54 47.86 -6.61
N LEU A 514 63.32 46.68 -6.03
CA LEU A 514 63.05 46.53 -4.60
C LEU A 514 64.37 46.61 -3.82
N VAL A 515 64.32 47.25 -2.65
CA VAL A 515 65.49 47.36 -1.78
C VAL A 515 65.71 46.03 -1.07
N HIS A 516 66.93 45.53 -1.17
CA HIS A 516 67.37 44.29 -0.54
C HIS A 516 68.20 44.50 0.73
N GLU A 517 68.77 45.68 0.93
CA GLU A 517 69.51 46.03 2.14
C GLU A 517 69.34 47.51 2.46
N LEU A 518 69.21 47.83 3.75
CA LEU A 518 69.08 49.20 4.22
C LEU A 518 69.68 49.36 5.62
N ASN A 519 70.08 50.59 5.96
CA ASN A 519 70.41 50.94 7.34
C ASN A 519 69.28 51.77 7.92
N ARG A 520 68.79 51.37 9.09
CA ARG A 520 67.72 52.07 9.79
C ARG A 520 68.22 52.63 11.10
N THR A 521 67.97 53.91 11.31
CA THR A 521 68.20 54.57 12.60
C THR A 521 67.01 54.33 13.52
N MET A 522 67.27 53.71 14.67
CA MET A 522 66.29 53.46 15.72
C MET A 522 66.05 54.73 16.54
N PRO A 523 64.94 54.85 17.30
CA PRO A 523 64.63 56.05 18.08
C PRO A 523 65.69 56.46 19.12
N ASP A 524 66.53 55.52 19.55
CA ASP A 524 67.63 55.74 20.50
C ASP A 524 68.97 56.11 19.83
N GLY A 525 69.00 56.24 18.50
CA GLY A 525 70.18 56.59 17.70
C GLY A 525 71.05 55.41 17.29
N ARG A 526 70.74 54.16 17.70
CA ARG A 526 71.41 52.97 17.15
C ARG A 526 71.04 52.77 15.69
N VAL A 527 71.97 52.25 14.89
CA VAL A 527 71.71 51.89 13.49
C VAL A 527 71.65 50.38 13.36
N LYS A 528 70.54 49.86 12.81
CA LYS A 528 70.39 48.45 12.44
C LYS A 528 70.56 48.28 10.93
N ALA A 529 71.40 47.33 10.53
CA ALA A 529 71.49 46.92 9.14
C ALA A 529 70.47 45.81 8.88
N LEU A 530 69.51 46.04 8.00
CA LEU A 530 68.43 45.10 7.68
C LEU A 530 68.60 44.58 6.26
N ALA A 531 68.53 43.26 6.10
CA ALA A 531 68.45 42.60 4.81
C ALA A 531 66.98 42.20 4.54
N LEU A 532 66.50 42.53 3.35
CA LEU A 532 65.13 42.30 2.88
C LEU A 532 65.13 41.31 1.71
N SER A 533 64.29 40.29 1.80
CA SER A 533 64.00 39.38 0.69
C SER A 533 62.51 39.44 0.36
N TRP A 534 62.21 39.63 -0.92
CA TRP A 534 60.86 39.82 -1.43
C TRP A 534 60.44 38.58 -2.20
N SER A 535 59.20 38.14 -2.04
CA SER A 535 58.64 37.01 -2.78
C SER A 535 57.14 37.20 -3.04
N PRO A 536 56.65 36.97 -4.27
CA PRO A 536 55.24 37.11 -4.57
C PRO A 536 54.47 35.88 -4.07
N ILE A 537 53.28 36.08 -3.54
CA ILE A 537 52.29 35.04 -3.24
C ILE A 537 51.22 35.13 -4.33
N CYS A 538 51.16 34.12 -5.19
CA CYS A 538 50.24 34.09 -6.33
C CYS A 538 49.00 33.24 -6.09
N ASP A 539 47.91 33.58 -6.77
CA ASP A 539 46.70 32.76 -6.85
C ASP A 539 46.84 31.63 -7.89
N ALA A 540 45.76 30.89 -8.14
CA ALA A 540 45.75 29.78 -9.10
C ALA A 540 45.98 30.19 -10.57
N ASN A 541 45.93 31.49 -10.89
CA ASN A 541 46.12 32.04 -12.23
C ASN A 541 47.47 32.79 -12.35
N ASP A 542 48.42 32.54 -11.45
CA ASP A 542 49.72 33.23 -11.38
C ASP A 542 49.63 34.76 -11.19
N THR A 543 48.48 35.26 -10.71
CA THR A 543 48.31 36.67 -10.34
C THR A 543 48.81 36.89 -8.91
N VAL A 544 49.62 37.90 -8.67
CA VAL A 544 50.19 38.21 -7.35
C VAL A 544 49.09 38.77 -6.44
N GLU A 545 48.67 38.01 -5.42
CA GLU A 545 47.68 38.43 -4.44
C GLU A 545 48.34 39.30 -3.34
N LYS A 546 49.56 38.94 -2.94
CA LYS A 546 50.29 39.59 -1.84
C LYS A 546 51.80 39.54 -2.07
N LEU A 547 52.55 40.44 -1.44
CA LEU A 547 54.02 40.39 -1.40
C LEU A 547 54.51 39.98 -0.02
N MET A 548 55.25 38.87 0.07
CA MET A 548 55.92 38.45 1.30
C MET A 548 57.29 39.12 1.39
N VAL A 549 57.60 39.69 2.56
CA VAL A 549 58.90 40.30 2.85
C VAL A 549 59.51 39.62 4.08
N CYS A 550 60.67 39.01 3.88
CA CYS A 550 61.50 38.49 4.94
C CYS A 550 62.52 39.56 5.35
N VAL A 551 62.51 39.96 6.61
CA VAL A 551 63.37 40.97 7.21
C VAL A 551 64.35 40.28 8.16
N ARG A 552 65.65 40.48 7.94
CA ARG A 552 66.71 39.94 8.80
C ARG A 552 67.59 41.06 9.32
N ASP A 553 67.75 41.13 10.64
CA ASP A 553 68.77 41.96 11.26
C ASP A 553 70.15 41.33 11.02
N VAL A 554 70.98 42.00 10.23
CA VAL A 554 72.34 41.57 9.87
C VAL A 554 73.39 42.52 10.46
N THR A 555 73.02 43.33 11.46
CA THR A 555 73.92 44.32 12.08
C THR A 555 75.19 43.69 12.63
N GLU A 556 75.06 42.60 13.39
CA GLU A 556 76.21 41.89 13.95
C GLU A 556 77.03 41.18 12.86
N LEU A 557 76.36 40.59 11.86
CA LEU A 557 77.02 39.94 10.73
C LEU A 557 77.89 40.93 9.94
N LYS A 558 77.34 42.09 9.59
CA LYS A 558 78.09 43.15 8.90
C LYS A 558 79.22 43.73 9.74
N ARG A 559 79.04 43.86 11.06
CA ARG A 559 80.12 44.28 11.97
C ARG A 559 81.29 43.29 11.93
N LEU A 560 81.00 41.99 12.01
CA LEU A 560 82.00 40.94 11.94
C LEU A 560 82.69 40.87 10.56
N GLU A 561 81.95 41.07 9.47
CA GLU A 561 82.50 41.14 8.11
C GLU A 561 83.43 42.35 7.94
N ALA A 562 83.07 43.51 8.49
CA ALA A 562 83.92 44.70 8.48
C ALA A 562 85.23 44.49 9.26
N GLU A 563 85.16 43.91 10.48
CA GLU A 563 86.34 43.58 11.30
C GLU A 563 87.25 42.54 10.60
N ALA A 564 86.67 41.52 9.97
CA ALA A 564 87.41 40.52 9.21
C ALA A 564 88.02 41.11 7.93
N GLY A 565 87.31 42.02 7.25
CA GLY A 565 87.76 42.74 6.07
C GLY A 565 88.96 43.65 6.36
N GLU A 566 88.93 44.38 7.48
CA GLU A 566 90.08 45.18 7.95
C GLU A 566 91.30 44.29 8.22
N ARG A 567 91.14 43.19 8.97
CA ARG A 567 92.24 42.25 9.22
C ARG A 567 92.80 41.63 7.94
N LYS A 568 91.94 41.29 6.97
CA LYS A 568 92.37 40.74 5.69
C LYS A 568 93.17 41.77 4.89
N ARG A 569 92.71 43.03 4.86
CA ARG A 569 93.38 44.13 4.17
C ARG A 569 94.73 44.46 4.81
N GLU A 570 94.82 44.40 6.13
CA GLU A 570 96.07 44.58 6.88
C GLU A 570 97.09 43.46 6.54
N LEU A 571 96.63 42.20 6.46
CA LEU A 571 97.46 41.07 6.01
C LEU A 571 97.90 41.18 4.54
N GLU A 572 97.03 41.67 3.63
CA GLU A 572 97.38 41.92 2.23
C GLU A 572 98.45 43.00 2.10
N VAL A 573 98.34 44.11 2.85
CA VAL A 573 99.35 45.19 2.88
C VAL A 573 100.70 44.68 3.42
N ILE A 574 100.70 43.86 4.48
CA ILE A 574 101.94 43.22 4.98
C ILE A 574 102.54 42.29 3.92
N GLY A 575 101.71 41.55 3.18
CA GLY A 575 102.13 40.70 2.07
C GLY A 575 102.80 41.48 0.94
N GLU A 576 102.27 42.65 0.56
CA GLU A 576 102.89 43.51 -0.45
C GLU A 576 104.23 44.09 0.02
N ILE A 577 104.34 44.53 1.29
CA ILE A 577 105.60 45.07 1.84
C ILE A 577 106.71 44.01 1.89
N LEU A 578 106.39 42.78 2.29
CA LEU A 578 107.34 41.66 2.31
C LEU A 578 107.81 41.22 0.92
N SER A 579 107.05 41.55 -0.13
CA SER A 579 107.36 41.19 -1.52
C SER A 579 108.34 42.15 -2.23
N VAL A 580 108.74 43.24 -1.57
CA VAL A 580 109.70 44.21 -2.12
C VAL A 580 111.14 43.72 -1.88
N SER A 581 111.96 43.63 -2.93
CA SER A 581 113.37 43.24 -2.83
C SER A 581 114.21 44.31 -2.14
N GLN A 582 115.22 43.88 -1.38
CA GLN A 582 116.07 44.73 -0.52
C GLN A 582 116.73 45.91 -1.27
N GLU A 583 117.01 45.76 -2.57
CA GLU A 583 117.56 46.82 -3.43
C GLU A 583 116.59 48.00 -3.65
N LYS A 584 115.29 47.74 -3.86
CA LYS A 584 114.30 48.81 -4.12
C LYS A 584 113.88 49.58 -2.86
N PHE A 585 113.97 48.95 -1.69
CA PHE A 585 113.66 49.61 -0.42
C PHE A 585 114.76 50.59 0.00
N HIS A 586 116.03 50.27 -0.30
CA HIS A 586 117.15 51.18 -0.06
C HIS A 586 117.13 52.42 -0.98
N GLU A 587 116.70 52.27 -2.24
CA GLU A 587 116.58 53.36 -3.21
C GLU A 587 115.51 54.41 -2.84
N PHE A 588 114.50 54.04 -2.04
CA PHE A 588 113.43 54.93 -1.59
C PHE A 588 113.74 55.67 -0.27
N ILE A 589 114.66 55.16 0.55
CA ILE A 589 115.06 55.80 1.81
C ILE A 589 116.17 56.83 1.60
N ASP A 590 117.03 56.64 0.59
CA ASP A 590 118.18 57.52 0.30
C ASP A 590 117.90 58.62 -0.74
N GLY A 591 116.64 58.79 -1.18
CA GLY A 591 116.14 59.88 -2.04
C GLY A 591 114.95 60.59 -1.41
#